data_AF-A0A1B8XXC2-F1
#
_entry.id   AF-A0A1B8XXC2-F1
#
_cell.length_a   1.000
_cell.length_b   1.000
_cell.length_c   1.000
_cell.angle_alpha   90.00
_cell.angle_beta   90.00
_cell.angle_gamma   90.00
#
_symmetry.space_group_name_H-M   'P 1'
#
loop_
_entity.id
_entity.type
_entity.pdbx_description
1 polymer ?
#
loop_
_entity_poly.entity_id
_entity_poly.type
_entity_poly.pdbx_seq_one_letter_code
_entity_poly.pdbx_strand_id
1 'polypeptide(L)'
;TELHSLNQNTELHSLNQNTELHSLNQNTELHSLNQNTELHSLNQNTELHSLNQNTELHSLNQNTELHSLNKNTEPPELHSLNKTTESHSTNKTTELHSLNKTNELHSLNSNTELHSLNHNTELHSLNQNNELHSLNLTTEIHSLNSNTELHSLNKNTELHLLNSNTELHSLNQNTELHSLNQNTELHSLNKNTEQHSLNKNTELHSLN
;
A
#
# COMPACT_ATOMS: atom_id res chain seq x y z
N THR A 1 -17.95 20.54 1.99
CA THR A 1 -19.05 20.46 1.01
C THR A 1 -19.61 19.08 1.07
N GLU A 2 -20.93 18.92 1.19
CA GLU A 2 -21.62 17.63 1.16
C GLU A 2 -22.48 17.57 -0.11
N LEU A 3 -22.29 16.56 -0.97
CA LEU A 3 -23.09 16.39 -2.19
C LEU A 3 -23.56 14.95 -2.36
N HIS A 4 -24.81 14.79 -2.80
CA HIS A 4 -25.42 13.52 -3.12
C HIS A 4 -25.88 13.51 -4.59
N SER A 5 -25.42 12.55 -5.39
CA SER A 5 -25.84 12.44 -6.80
C SER A 5 -25.71 11.03 -7.35
N LEU A 6 -26.39 10.72 -8.45
CA LEU A 6 -26.18 9.41 -9.11
C LEU A 6 -24.80 9.36 -9.80
N ASN A 7 -24.44 10.42 -10.51
CA ASN A 7 -23.13 10.55 -11.16
C ASN A 7 -22.55 11.91 -10.79
N GLN A 8 -21.31 11.92 -10.32
CA GLN A 8 -20.64 13.12 -9.85
C GLN A 8 -19.29 13.29 -10.53
N ASN A 9 -19.07 14.48 -11.11
CA ASN A 9 -17.74 14.96 -11.47
C ASN A 9 -17.47 16.21 -10.63
N THR A 10 -16.36 16.24 -9.91
CA THR A 10 -16.01 17.36 -9.02
C THR A 10 -14.56 17.73 -9.23
N GLU A 11 -14.33 19.01 -9.51
CA GLU A 11 -13.01 19.61 -9.59
C GLU A 11 -13.00 20.82 -8.65
N LEU A 12 -12.11 20.83 -7.65
CA LEU A 12 -12.06 21.92 -6.66
C LEU A 12 -10.61 22.32 -6.37
N HIS A 13 -10.43 23.63 -6.21
CA HIS A 13 -9.17 24.25 -5.84
C HIS A 13 -9.39 25.13 -4.61
N SER A 14 -8.69 24.87 -3.52
CA SER A 14 -8.85 25.66 -2.30
C SER A 14 -7.61 25.67 -1.42
N LEU A 15 -7.48 26.63 -0.50
CA LEU A 15 -6.38 26.57 0.47
C LEU A 15 -6.64 25.47 1.52
N ASN A 16 -7.85 25.41 2.06
CA ASN A 16 -8.26 24.37 3.00
C ASN A 16 -9.55 23.76 2.51
N GLN A 17 -9.59 22.45 2.42
CA GLN A 17 -10.70 21.70 1.87
C GLN A 17 -11.22 20.67 2.86
N ASN A 18 -12.53 20.65 3.06
CA ASN A 18 -13.24 19.54 3.66
C ASN A 18 -14.39 19.13 2.73
N THR A 19 -14.33 17.93 2.18
CA THR A 19 -15.24 17.44 1.14
C THR A 19 -15.79 16.08 1.53
N GLU A 20 -17.11 15.97 1.53
CA GLU A 20 -17.85 14.72 1.72
C GLU A 20 -18.74 14.52 0.48
N LEU A 21 -18.56 13.44 -0.26
CA LEU A 21 -19.36 13.21 -1.48
C LEU A 21 -19.90 11.78 -1.51
N HIS A 22 -21.17 11.67 -1.89
CA HIS A 22 -21.89 10.41 -1.99
C HIS A 22 -22.44 10.27 -3.40
N SER A 23 -21.99 9.26 -4.15
CA SER A 23 -22.53 9.01 -5.49
C SER A 23 -22.49 7.56 -5.96
N LEU A 24 -23.23 7.19 -7.00
CA LEU A 24 -23.06 5.84 -7.57
C LEU A 24 -21.75 5.76 -8.37
N ASN A 25 -21.51 6.74 -9.24
CA ASN A 25 -20.25 6.88 -9.98
C ASN A 25 -19.63 8.24 -9.72
N GLN A 26 -18.36 8.24 -9.32
CA GLN A 26 -17.65 9.44 -8.92
C GLN A 26 -16.35 9.60 -9.70
N ASN A 27 -16.13 10.81 -10.21
CA ASN A 27 -14.81 11.30 -10.61
C ASN A 27 -14.49 12.57 -9.83
N THR A 28 -13.35 12.63 -9.17
CA THR A 28 -13.01 13.73 -8.25
C THR A 28 -11.56 14.13 -8.38
N GLU A 29 -11.32 15.40 -8.66
CA GLU A 29 -10.00 16.01 -8.69
C GLU A 29 -9.96 17.17 -7.68
N LEU A 30 -9.12 17.08 -6.66
CA LEU A 30 -9.01 18.13 -5.64
C LEU A 30 -7.57 18.60 -5.45
N HIS A 31 -7.40 19.91 -5.44
CA HIS A 31 -6.13 20.59 -5.19
C HIS A 31 -6.25 21.47 -3.95
N SER A 32 -5.46 21.19 -2.91
CA SER A 32 -5.47 22.06 -1.72
C SER A 32 -4.17 22.10 -0.92
N LEU A 33 -4.01 23.08 -0.02
CA LEU A 33 -2.89 23.04 0.92
C LEU A 33 -3.16 21.98 2.00
N ASN A 34 -4.34 22.05 2.63
CA ASN A 34 -4.78 21.06 3.61
C ASN A 34 -6.11 20.44 3.17
N GLN A 35 -6.14 19.12 3.09
CA GLN A 35 -7.27 18.36 2.60
C GLN A 35 -7.77 17.37 3.64
N ASN A 36 -9.08 17.41 3.90
CA ASN A 36 -9.81 16.29 4.47
C ASN A 36 -10.90 15.86 3.48
N THR A 37 -10.98 14.58 3.14
CA THR A 37 -11.87 14.09 2.08
C THR A 37 -12.45 12.74 2.43
N GLU A 38 -13.77 12.67 2.41
CA GLU A 38 -14.55 11.46 2.60
C GLU A 38 -15.40 11.20 1.35
N LEU A 39 -15.13 10.12 0.61
CA LEU A 39 -15.83 9.81 -0.64
C LEU A 39 -16.49 8.44 -0.54
N HIS A 40 -17.76 8.37 -0.90
CA HIS A 40 -18.56 7.15 -0.93
C HIS A 40 -19.13 6.92 -2.32
N SER A 41 -18.73 5.84 -2.97
CA SER A 41 -19.33 5.46 -4.25
C SER A 41 -19.32 3.99 -4.59
N LEU A 42 -20.07 3.57 -5.62
CA LEU A 42 -19.92 2.22 -6.17
C LEU A 42 -18.65 2.12 -7.02
N ASN A 43 -18.46 3.10 -7.92
CA ASN A 43 -17.28 3.23 -8.75
C ASN A 43 -16.64 4.60 -8.56
N GLN A 44 -15.36 4.61 -8.20
CA GLN A 44 -14.63 5.82 -7.85
C GLN A 44 -13.36 5.98 -8.70
N ASN A 45 -13.17 7.17 -9.26
CA ASN A 45 -11.88 7.65 -9.72
C ASN A 45 -11.53 8.94 -8.98
N THR A 46 -10.33 9.04 -8.42
CA THR A 46 -9.97 10.15 -7.53
C THR A 46 -8.51 10.54 -7.67
N GLU A 47 -8.27 11.80 -7.95
CA GLU A 47 -6.96 12.42 -8.00
C GLU A 47 -6.87 13.54 -6.96
N LEU A 48 -5.93 13.45 -6.02
CA LEU A 48 -5.81 14.41 -4.93
C LEU A 48 -4.38 14.92 -4.79
N HIS A 49 -4.24 16.23 -4.78
CA HIS A 49 -2.98 16.94 -4.60
C HIS A 49 -3.06 17.83 -3.38
N SER A 50 -2.20 17.58 -2.38
CA SER A 50 -2.15 18.46 -1.21
C SER A 50 -0.83 18.52 -0.47
N LEU A 51 -0.61 19.53 0.37
CA LEU A 51 0.53 19.52 1.28
C LEU A 51 0.29 18.52 2.41
N ASN A 52 -0.87 18.61 3.07
CA ASN A 52 -1.31 17.69 4.10
C ASN A 52 -2.64 17.07 3.72
N GLN A 53 -2.70 15.75 3.75
CA GLN A 53 -3.83 14.97 3.27
C GLN A 53 -4.34 14.00 4.33
N ASN A 54 -5.65 14.04 4.58
CA ASN A 54 -6.40 12.96 5.21
C ASN A 54 -7.53 12.52 4.27
N THR A 55 -7.60 11.22 3.99
CA THR A 55 -8.57 10.66 3.04
C THR A 55 -9.20 9.38 3.55
N GLU A 56 -10.52 9.33 3.48
CA GLU A 56 -11.33 8.14 3.69
C GLU A 56 -12.13 7.87 2.40
N LEU A 57 -11.95 6.69 1.80
CA LEU A 57 -12.49 6.39 0.48
C LEU A 57 -13.18 5.03 0.50
N HIS A 58 -14.47 5.03 0.21
CA HIS A 58 -15.35 3.87 0.19
C HIS A 58 -15.83 3.60 -1.22
N SER A 59 -15.38 2.50 -1.82
CA SER A 59 -15.97 2.04 -3.06
C SER A 59 -15.82 0.56 -3.34
N LEU A 60 -16.73 0.03 -4.18
CA LEU A 60 -16.62 -1.34 -4.67
C LEU A 60 -15.45 -1.46 -5.66
N ASN A 61 -15.35 -0.50 -6.58
CA ASN A 61 -14.22 -0.38 -7.49
C ASN A 61 -13.58 1.00 -7.34
N GLN A 62 -12.30 1.02 -7.02
CA GLN A 62 -11.56 2.22 -6.66
C GLN A 62 -10.31 2.36 -7.53
N ASN A 63 -10.14 3.54 -8.14
CA ASN A 63 -8.85 4.00 -8.66
C ASN A 63 -8.48 5.34 -8.00
N THR A 64 -7.27 5.43 -7.46
CA THR A 64 -6.79 6.61 -6.73
C THR A 64 -5.36 6.96 -7.09
N GLU A 65 -5.14 8.24 -7.35
CA GLU A 65 -3.83 8.86 -7.45
C GLU A 65 -3.70 9.95 -6.38
N LEU A 66 -2.64 9.88 -5.56
CA LEU A 66 -2.52 10.70 -4.35
C LEU A 66 -1.11 11.26 -4.20
N HIS A 67 -1.00 12.59 -4.27
CA HIS A 67 0.25 13.34 -4.14
C HIS A 67 0.22 14.24 -2.92
N SER A 68 1.12 14.01 -1.95
CA SER A 68 1.21 14.90 -0.80
C SER A 68 2.55 14.94 -0.07
N LEU A 69 2.83 16.02 0.67
CA LEU A 69 4.01 16.03 1.53
C LEU A 69 3.80 15.09 2.72
N ASN A 70 2.70 15.27 3.44
CA ASN A 70 2.30 14.38 4.54
C ASN A 70 0.94 13.77 4.24
N LYS A 71 0.90 12.44 4.26
CA LYS A 71 -0.27 11.66 3.92
C LYS A 71 -0.64 10.73 5.06
N ASN A 72 -1.89 10.84 5.50
CA ASN A 72 -2.55 9.80 6.26
C ASN A 72 -3.73 9.27 5.44
N THR A 73 -3.71 7.97 5.14
CA THR A 73 -4.87 7.28 4.59
C THR A 73 -5.23 6.18 5.56
N GLU A 74 -6.22 6.49 6.38
CA GLU A 74 -6.83 5.53 7.30
C GLU A 74 -7.86 4.69 6.52
N PRO A 75 -8.01 3.41 6.88
CA PRO A 75 -9.03 2.59 6.29
C PRO A 75 -10.37 3.05 6.86
N PRO A 76 -11.39 3.17 6.01
CA PRO A 76 -12.72 2.87 6.48
C PRO A 76 -12.91 1.37 6.71
N GLU A 77 -13.73 1.00 7.69
CA GLU A 77 -14.08 -0.39 8.08
C GLU A 77 -14.83 -1.23 7.00
N LEU A 78 -14.73 -0.93 5.70
CA LEU A 78 -15.42 -1.68 4.64
C LEU A 78 -14.56 -1.95 3.39
N HIS A 79 -14.66 -3.21 2.94
CA HIS A 79 -13.84 -3.84 1.90
C HIS A 79 -14.18 -3.36 0.48
N SER A 80 -13.21 -2.78 -0.22
CA SER A 80 -13.32 -2.63 -1.68
C SER A 80 -13.14 -4.00 -2.36
N LEU A 81 -13.85 -4.24 -3.47
CA LEU A 81 -13.66 -5.47 -4.24
C LEU A 81 -12.36 -5.38 -5.05
N ASN A 82 -12.18 -4.26 -5.75
CA ASN A 82 -10.98 -3.99 -6.55
C ASN A 82 -10.46 -2.60 -6.23
N LYS A 83 -9.18 -2.52 -5.87
CA LYS A 83 -8.51 -1.27 -5.54
C LYS A 83 -7.20 -1.13 -6.29
N THR A 84 -7.04 -0.01 -6.97
CA THR A 84 -5.77 0.45 -7.56
C THR A 84 -5.38 1.76 -6.91
N THR A 85 -4.15 1.84 -6.40
CA THR A 85 -3.64 3.04 -5.74
C THR A 85 -2.21 3.33 -6.16
N GLU A 86 -2.02 4.52 -6.73
CA GLU A 86 -0.72 5.12 -6.94
C GLU A 86 -0.55 6.28 -5.96
N SER A 87 0.64 6.42 -5.36
CA SER A 87 0.85 7.50 -4.41
C SER A 87 2.29 7.86 -4.18
N HIS A 88 2.54 9.16 -4.21
CA HIS A 88 3.82 9.79 -3.90
C HIS A 88 3.69 10.66 -2.65
N SER A 89 4.60 10.48 -1.69
CA SER A 89 4.62 11.35 -0.52
C SER A 89 5.96 11.45 0.20
N THR A 90 6.17 12.47 1.02
CA THR A 90 7.36 12.47 1.90
C THR A 90 7.13 11.56 3.10
N ASN A 91 6.02 11.75 3.82
CA ASN A 91 5.64 10.88 4.94
C ASN A 91 4.28 10.25 4.67
N LYS A 92 4.21 8.93 4.82
CA LYS A 92 3.04 8.13 4.51
C LYS A 92 2.68 7.18 5.64
N THR A 93 1.41 7.20 6.01
CA THR A 93 0.76 6.09 6.70
C THR A 93 -0.37 5.60 5.82
N THR A 94 -0.42 4.29 5.57
CA THR A 94 -1.44 3.69 4.72
C THR A 94 -1.88 2.36 5.29
N GLU A 95 -3.16 2.25 5.54
CA GLU A 95 -3.79 0.98 5.88
C GLU A 95 -5.00 0.77 4.97
N LEU A 96 -5.08 -0.38 4.28
CA LEU A 96 -6.17 -0.65 3.34
C LEU A 96 -6.55 -2.13 3.25
N HIS A 97 -7.86 -2.37 3.20
CA HIS A 97 -8.47 -3.68 3.02
C HIS A 97 -9.21 -3.79 1.68
N SER A 98 -8.98 -4.87 0.93
CA SER A 98 -9.70 -5.13 -0.32
C SER A 98 -9.64 -6.60 -0.76
N LEU A 99 -10.55 -7.07 -1.63
CA LEU A 99 -10.42 -8.43 -2.17
C LEU A 99 -9.23 -8.53 -3.13
N ASN A 100 -9.16 -7.64 -4.13
CA ASN A 100 -8.06 -7.56 -5.09
C ASN A 100 -7.42 -6.18 -5.03
N LYS A 101 -6.09 -6.15 -5.02
CA LYS A 101 -5.35 -4.94 -4.72
C LYS A 101 -4.10 -4.78 -5.58
N THR A 102 -3.95 -3.61 -6.17
CA THR A 102 -2.73 -3.18 -6.88
C THR A 102 -2.24 -1.85 -6.33
N ASN A 103 -1.00 -1.82 -5.84
CA ASN A 103 -0.43 -0.62 -5.25
C ASN A 103 0.94 -0.31 -5.82
N GLU A 104 1.17 0.98 -6.09
CA GLU A 104 2.49 1.53 -6.34
C GLU A 104 2.70 2.70 -5.38
N LEU A 105 3.65 2.56 -4.45
CA LEU A 105 3.85 3.52 -3.36
C LEU A 105 5.29 4.01 -3.32
N HIS A 106 5.44 5.32 -3.45
CA HIS A 106 6.74 6.01 -3.36
C HIS A 106 6.75 6.93 -2.16
N SER A 107 7.75 6.78 -1.28
CA SER A 107 7.89 7.71 -0.16
C SER A 107 9.31 7.92 0.36
N LEU A 108 9.51 8.95 1.21
CA LEU A 108 10.72 9.03 2.03
C LEU A 108 10.56 8.12 3.27
N ASN A 109 9.45 8.27 3.98
CA ASN A 109 9.10 7.44 5.13
C ASN A 109 7.70 6.86 4.96
N SER A 110 7.59 5.53 5.05
CA SER A 110 6.32 4.80 4.91
C SER A 110 6.05 3.88 6.10
N ASN A 111 4.81 3.87 6.58
CA ASN A 111 4.24 2.77 7.34
C ASN A 111 3.03 2.24 6.56
N THR A 112 3.06 0.97 6.18
CA THR A 112 2.08 0.37 5.29
C THR A 112 1.55 -0.93 5.87
N GLU A 113 0.25 -1.01 6.11
CA GLU A 113 -0.44 -2.23 6.54
C GLU A 113 -1.53 -2.61 5.53
N LEU A 114 -1.40 -3.77 4.89
CA LEU A 114 -2.30 -4.14 3.79
C LEU A 114 -2.85 -5.55 3.95
N HIS A 115 -4.16 -5.67 3.80
CA HIS A 115 -4.86 -6.94 3.86
C HIS A 115 -5.67 -7.16 2.59
N SER A 116 -5.45 -8.29 1.90
CA SER A 116 -6.26 -8.63 0.73
C SER A 116 -6.28 -10.10 0.37
N LEU A 117 -7.24 -10.55 -0.45
CA LEU A 117 -7.19 -11.92 -0.97
C LEU A 117 -6.10 -12.06 -2.05
N ASN A 118 -6.03 -11.12 -2.99
CA ASN A 118 -4.94 -11.04 -3.97
C ASN A 118 -4.28 -9.67 -3.91
N HIS A 119 -2.96 -9.67 -3.73
CA HIS A 119 -2.18 -8.45 -3.68
C HIS A 119 -1.05 -8.45 -4.70
N ASN A 120 -0.95 -7.36 -5.45
CA ASN A 120 0.26 -6.97 -6.17
C ASN A 120 0.71 -5.60 -5.66
N THR A 121 1.94 -5.46 -5.21
CA THR A 121 2.45 -4.17 -4.72
C THR A 121 3.90 -3.94 -5.10
N GLU A 122 4.19 -2.69 -5.42
CA GLU A 122 5.53 -2.16 -5.60
C GLU A 122 5.74 -1.02 -4.60
N LEU A 123 6.78 -1.14 -3.77
CA LEU A 123 7.07 -0.20 -2.68
C LEU A 123 8.49 0.34 -2.81
N HIS A 124 8.61 1.66 -2.90
CA HIS A 124 9.89 2.36 -2.94
C HIS A 124 9.96 3.35 -1.78
N SER A 125 10.90 3.16 -0.85
CA SER A 125 11.02 4.05 0.30
C SER A 125 12.41 4.15 0.90
N LEU A 126 12.81 5.33 1.39
CA LEU A 126 14.07 5.45 2.13
C LEU A 126 13.99 4.69 3.47
N ASN A 127 12.94 4.93 4.24
CA ASN A 127 12.63 4.19 5.46
C ASN A 127 11.21 3.61 5.36
N GLN A 128 11.04 2.33 5.69
CA GLN A 128 9.72 1.70 5.63
C GLN A 128 9.49 0.70 6.75
N ASN A 129 8.23 0.61 7.20
CA ASN A 129 7.71 -0.53 7.93
C ASN A 129 6.48 -1.06 7.20
N ASN A 130 6.54 -2.31 6.78
CA ASN A 130 5.48 -2.94 5.98
C ASN A 130 4.98 -4.19 6.69
N GLU A 131 3.67 -4.30 6.83
CA GLU A 131 2.97 -5.52 7.25
C GLU A 131 1.93 -5.89 6.19
N LEU A 132 2.10 -7.02 5.52
CA LEU A 132 1.28 -7.40 4.37
C LEU A 132 0.71 -8.81 4.55
N HIS A 133 -0.62 -8.91 4.53
CA HIS A 133 -1.35 -10.16 4.66
C HIS A 133 -2.15 -10.46 3.40
N SER A 134 -1.93 -11.63 2.79
CA SER A 134 -2.71 -12.04 1.63
C SER A 134 -2.87 -13.54 1.41
N LEU A 135 -3.86 -13.98 0.65
CA LEU A 135 -3.87 -15.37 0.15
C LEU A 135 -2.78 -15.52 -0.93
N ASN A 136 -2.77 -14.63 -1.93
CA ASN A 136 -1.77 -14.59 -2.98
C ASN A 136 -1.07 -13.22 -2.99
N LEU A 137 0.22 -13.22 -2.64
CA LEU A 137 1.02 -12.02 -2.52
C LEU A 137 2.10 -12.00 -3.61
N THR A 138 2.12 -10.93 -4.41
CA THR A 138 3.24 -10.56 -5.27
C THR A 138 3.75 -9.19 -4.82
N THR A 139 5.00 -9.09 -4.40
CA THR A 139 5.56 -7.83 -3.91
C THR A 139 6.95 -7.58 -4.47
N GLU A 140 7.21 -6.33 -4.84
CA GLU A 140 8.54 -5.81 -5.10
C GLU A 140 8.82 -4.66 -4.13
N ILE A 141 9.96 -4.72 -3.43
CA ILE A 141 10.27 -3.75 -2.38
C ILE A 141 11.70 -3.26 -2.52
N HIS A 142 11.85 -1.94 -2.61
CA HIS A 142 13.12 -1.23 -2.63
C HIS A 142 13.23 -0.30 -1.43
N SER A 143 14.26 -0.51 -0.59
CA SER A 143 14.48 0.40 0.55
C SER A 143 15.88 0.46 1.12
N LEU A 144 16.18 1.59 1.77
CA LEU A 144 17.44 1.83 2.44
C LEU A 144 17.46 1.38 3.92
N ASN A 145 16.32 1.44 4.61
CA ASN A 145 16.15 0.86 5.94
C ASN A 145 14.71 0.34 6.05
N SER A 146 14.55 -0.94 6.40
CA SER A 146 13.21 -1.52 6.42
C SER A 146 12.99 -2.56 7.49
N ASN A 147 11.79 -2.56 8.06
CA ASN A 147 11.22 -3.75 8.69
C ASN A 147 10.06 -4.24 7.82
N THR A 148 10.04 -5.52 7.50
CA THR A 148 9.04 -6.07 6.57
C THR A 148 8.56 -7.41 7.07
N GLU A 149 7.26 -7.51 7.32
CA GLU A 149 6.58 -8.74 7.72
C GLU A 149 5.54 -9.10 6.67
N LEU A 150 5.73 -10.24 6.01
CA LEU A 150 4.82 -10.70 4.96
C LEU A 150 4.22 -12.04 5.35
N HIS A 151 2.90 -12.16 5.23
CA HIS A 151 2.15 -13.40 5.46
C HIS A 151 1.32 -13.73 4.24
N SER A 152 1.53 -14.91 3.66
CA SER A 152 0.61 -15.38 2.61
C SER A 152 0.54 -16.88 2.39
N LEU A 153 -0.51 -17.38 1.76
CA LEU A 153 -0.54 -18.78 1.35
C LEU A 153 0.46 -19.02 0.22
N ASN A 154 0.39 -18.21 -0.83
CA ASN A 154 1.35 -18.21 -1.94
C ASN A 154 2.04 -16.85 -2.00
N LYS A 155 3.37 -16.87 -2.09
CA LYS A 155 4.21 -15.68 -2.04
C LYS A 155 5.19 -15.66 -3.20
N ASN A 156 5.24 -14.53 -3.90
CA ASN A 156 6.34 -14.19 -4.80
C ASN A 156 6.88 -12.81 -4.40
N THR A 157 8.14 -12.74 -4.01
CA THR A 157 8.74 -11.52 -3.46
C THR A 157 10.08 -11.24 -4.11
N GLU A 158 10.29 -10.00 -4.55
CA GLU A 158 11.60 -9.47 -4.90
C GLU A 158 11.95 -8.32 -3.96
N LEU A 159 13.11 -8.41 -3.30
CA LEU A 159 13.52 -7.47 -2.26
C LEU A 159 14.92 -6.90 -2.55
N HIS A 160 15.02 -5.58 -2.64
CA HIS A 160 16.26 -4.81 -2.82
C HIS A 160 16.48 -3.90 -1.62
N LEU A 161 17.25 -4.38 -0.63
CA LEU A 161 17.27 -3.78 0.72
C LEU A 161 18.67 -3.46 1.24
N LEU A 162 18.85 -2.25 1.77
CA LEU A 162 19.94 -1.94 2.70
C LEU A 162 19.39 -1.97 4.13
N ASN A 163 20.18 -2.42 5.11
CA ASN A 163 19.87 -2.37 6.55
C ASN A 163 18.42 -2.80 6.90
N SER A 164 18.14 -4.09 6.80
CA SER A 164 16.76 -4.58 6.89
C SER A 164 16.55 -5.73 7.86
N ASN A 165 15.35 -5.79 8.43
CA ASN A 165 14.80 -6.99 9.06
C ASN A 165 13.59 -7.46 8.24
N THR A 166 13.57 -8.74 7.90
CA THR A 166 12.52 -9.31 7.05
C THR A 166 12.03 -10.62 7.64
N GLU A 167 10.72 -10.74 7.85
CA GLU A 167 10.07 -11.96 8.29
C GLU A 167 9.04 -12.39 7.24
N LEU A 168 9.24 -13.58 6.65
CA LEU A 168 8.37 -14.09 5.59
C LEU A 168 7.75 -15.43 6.01
N HIS A 169 6.43 -15.45 6.14
CA HIS A 169 5.65 -16.66 6.36
C HIS A 169 4.82 -17.02 5.14
N SER A 170 4.96 -18.25 4.64
CA SER A 170 4.06 -18.75 3.59
C SER A 170 3.98 -20.26 3.46
N LEU A 171 2.94 -20.78 2.82
CA LEU A 171 2.92 -22.20 2.45
C LEU A 171 3.85 -22.46 1.26
N ASN A 172 3.69 -21.67 0.18
CA ASN A 172 4.54 -21.72 -0.99
C ASN A 172 5.23 -20.37 -1.20
N GLN A 173 6.56 -20.39 -1.25
CA GLN A 173 7.39 -19.20 -1.31
C GLN A 173 8.32 -19.22 -2.52
N ASN A 174 8.33 -18.14 -3.28
CA ASN A 174 9.42 -17.79 -4.18
C ASN A 174 9.98 -16.42 -3.77
N THR A 175 11.27 -16.34 -3.48
CA THR A 175 11.90 -15.10 -3.02
C THR A 175 13.22 -14.85 -3.73
N GLU A 176 13.35 -13.68 -4.32
CA GLU A 176 14.63 -13.13 -4.75
C GLU A 176 15.03 -11.99 -3.81
N LEU A 177 16.27 -12.02 -3.35
CA LEU A 177 16.74 -11.11 -2.31
C LEU A 177 18.13 -10.56 -2.65
N HIS A 178 18.21 -9.25 -2.83
CA HIS A 178 19.43 -8.47 -3.00
C HIS A 178 19.61 -7.55 -1.82
N SER A 179 20.64 -7.77 -1.00
CA SER A 179 20.76 -7.01 0.24
C SER A 179 22.15 -6.77 0.81
N LEU A 180 22.26 -5.72 1.62
CA LEU A 180 23.42 -5.43 2.46
C LEU A 180 22.95 -5.17 3.89
N ASN A 181 23.56 -5.84 4.87
CA ASN A 181 23.20 -5.76 6.30
C ASN A 181 21.73 -6.16 6.56
N GLN A 182 21.44 -7.46 6.49
CA GLN A 182 20.07 -7.96 6.66
C GLN A 182 19.96 -9.06 7.70
N ASN A 183 18.86 -9.04 8.46
CA ASN A 183 18.35 -10.20 9.19
C ASN A 183 17.08 -10.70 8.49
N THR A 184 17.04 -11.99 8.17
CA THR A 184 15.89 -12.60 7.49
C THR A 184 15.42 -13.83 8.24
N GLU A 185 14.14 -13.94 8.52
CA GLU A 185 13.50 -15.14 9.06
C GLU A 185 12.46 -15.64 8.05
N LEU A 186 12.60 -16.89 7.63
CA LEU A 186 11.82 -17.46 6.52
C LEU A 186 11.15 -18.76 6.97
N HIS A 187 9.81 -18.75 6.99
CA HIS A 187 8.97 -19.88 7.32
C HIS A 187 8.18 -20.32 6.11
N SER A 188 8.49 -21.49 5.56
CA SER A 188 7.69 -22.05 4.48
C SER A 188 7.72 -23.56 4.32
N LEU A 189 6.58 -24.11 3.88
CA LEU A 189 6.50 -25.53 3.54
C LEU A 189 7.29 -25.82 2.26
N ASN A 190 6.99 -25.08 1.19
CA ASN A 190 7.70 -25.17 -0.07
C ASN A 190 8.38 -23.84 -0.38
N LYS A 191 9.68 -23.89 -0.68
CA LYS A 191 10.49 -22.69 -0.81
C LYS A 191 11.43 -22.76 -2.00
N ASN A 192 11.46 -21.70 -2.77
CA ASN A 192 12.55 -21.35 -3.67
C ASN A 192 13.11 -19.98 -3.24
N THR A 193 14.43 -19.89 -3.09
CA THR A 193 15.06 -18.61 -2.74
C THR A 193 16.39 -18.42 -3.43
N GLU A 194 16.48 -17.31 -4.15
CA GLU A 194 17.73 -16.78 -4.67
C GLU A 194 18.16 -15.60 -3.78
N GLN A 195 19.43 -15.57 -3.38
CA GLN A 195 19.91 -14.56 -2.44
C GLN A 195 21.33 -14.09 -2.78
N HIS A 196 21.44 -12.79 -3.05
CA HIS A 196 22.67 -12.05 -3.27
C HIS A 196 22.84 -11.04 -2.13
N SER A 197 23.57 -11.42 -1.08
CA SER A 197 23.67 -10.60 0.13
C SER A 197 25.08 -10.49 0.69
N LEU A 198 25.39 -9.33 1.28
CA LEU A 198 26.58 -9.10 2.10
C LEU A 198 26.18 -8.74 3.54
N ASN A 199 26.89 -9.30 4.53
CA ASN A 199 26.59 -9.15 5.96
C ASN A 199 25.14 -9.53 6.31
N LYS A 200 24.87 -10.84 6.41
CA LYS A 200 23.52 -11.35 6.65
C LYS A 200 23.45 -12.27 7.87
N ASN A 201 22.29 -12.26 8.52
CA ASN A 201 21.80 -13.34 9.34
C ASN A 201 20.53 -13.90 8.70
N THR A 202 20.40 -15.23 8.61
CA THR A 202 19.24 -15.87 7.99
C THR A 202 18.83 -17.10 8.78
N GLU A 203 17.61 -17.08 9.28
CA GLU A 203 16.96 -18.19 9.97
C GLU A 203 15.91 -18.81 9.06
N LEU A 204 15.98 -20.14 8.91
CA LEU A 204 15.18 -20.90 7.96
C LEU A 204 14.40 -21.99 8.67
N HIS A 205 13.09 -21.93 8.57
CA HIS A 205 12.19 -22.94 9.09
C HIS A 205 11.34 -23.50 7.95
N SER A 206 11.59 -24.76 7.61
CA SER A 206 10.79 -25.49 6.64
C SER A 206 10.21 -26.74 7.29
N LEU A 207 8.93 -26.99 7.03
CA LEU A 207 8.17 -28.13 7.56
C LEU A 207 8.09 -29.23 6.50
N ASN A 208 9.23 -29.64 5.95
CA ASN A 208 9.36 -30.86 5.15
C ASN A 208 10.26 -31.87 5.87
#